data_AF-A0A4Y2Q1N0-F1
#
_entry.id   AF-A0A4Y2Q1N0-F1
#
_cell.length_a   1.000
_cell.length_b   1.000
_cell.length_c   1.000
_cell.angle_alpha   90.00
_cell.angle_beta   90.00
_cell.angle_gamma   90.00
#
_symmetry.space_group_name_H-M   'P 1'
#
loop_
_entity.id
_entity.type
_entity.pdbx_description
1 polymer ?
#
loop_
_entity_poly.entity_id
_entity_poly.type
_entity_poly.pdbx_seq_one_letter_code
_entity_poly.pdbx_strand_id
1 'polypeptide(L)'
;MDDNARPNRALLVDEFLESEDIRRMDWPARSSDLNPIEHVCDAVGRAIANRNPSQRTIQEMKTTWLNEFDQLPQEMINCLIS
;
A
#
# COMPACT_ATOMS: atom_id res chain seq x y z
N MET A 1 -7.51 4.53 -6.97
CA MET A 1 -6.26 4.29 -7.73
C MET A 1 -5.76 2.91 -7.34
N ASP A 2 -5.40 2.06 -8.30
CA ASP A 2 -4.88 0.72 -8.09
C ASP A 2 -3.80 0.41 -9.14
N ASP A 3 -3.04 -0.67 -8.94
CA ASP A 3 -2.20 -1.19 -10.02
C ASP A 3 -3.09 -1.94 -11.04
N ASN A 4 -2.68 -1.94 -12.31
CA ASN A 4 -3.40 -2.65 -13.38
C ASN A 4 -3.21 -4.19 -13.29
N ALA A 5 -2.99 -4.77 -12.10
CA ALA A 5 -2.85 -6.21 -11.96
C ALA A 5 -4.13 -6.93 -12.41
N ARG A 6 -3.97 -8.14 -12.95
CA ARG A 6 -5.08 -8.94 -13.49
C ARG A 6 -6.24 -9.14 -12.49
N PRO A 7 -6.01 -9.41 -11.19
CA PRO A 7 -7.10 -9.52 -10.23
C PRO A 7 -7.91 -8.23 -10.08
N ASN A 8 -7.26 -7.07 -10.13
CA ASN A 8 -7.93 -5.78 -10.03
C ASN A 8 -8.77 -5.48 -11.27
N ARG A 9 -8.41 -6.03 -12.43
CA ARG A 9 -9.12 -5.87 -13.71
C ARG A 9 -10.10 -7.00 -14.00
N ALA A 10 -10.49 -7.76 -12.98
CA ALA A 10 -11.54 -8.76 -13.11
C ALA A 10 -12.91 -8.09 -13.18
N LEU A 11 -13.81 -8.61 -14.02
CA LEU A 11 -15.17 -8.09 -14.19
C LEU A 11 -15.93 -7.94 -12.86
N LEU A 12 -15.78 -8.90 -11.95
CA LEU A 12 -16.41 -8.87 -10.63
C LEU A 12 -15.94 -7.66 -9.79
N VAL A 13 -14.67 -7.25 -9.94
CA VAL A 13 -14.13 -6.07 -9.27
C VAL A 13 -14.72 -4.80 -9.90
N ASP A 14 -14.88 -4.77 -11.21
CA ASP A 14 -15.48 -3.63 -11.91
C ASP A 14 -16.94 -3.42 -11.49
N GLU A 15 -17.75 -4.48 -11.49
CA GLU A 15 -19.15 -4.44 -11.05
C GLU A 15 -19.29 -4.00 -9.59
N PHE A 16 -18.39 -4.49 -8.72
CA PHE A 16 -18.36 -4.06 -7.31
C PHE A 16 -18.04 -2.56 -7.18
N LEU A 17 -17.01 -2.07 -7.88
CA LEU A 17 -16.64 -0.66 -7.83
C LEU A 17 -17.76 0.25 -8.35
N GLU A 18 -18.47 -0.17 -9.40
CA GLU A 18 -19.66 0.54 -9.90
C GLU A 18 -20.79 0.56 -8.86
N SER A 19 -21.04 -0.56 -8.18
CA SER A 19 -22.10 -0.64 -7.15
C SER A 19 -21.82 0.22 -5.92
N GLU A 20 -20.54 0.43 -5.58
CA GLU A 20 -20.10 1.26 -4.46
C GLU A 20 -19.87 2.73 -4.86
N ASP A 21 -20.19 3.12 -6.10
CA ASP A 21 -19.91 4.45 -6.68
C ASP A 21 -18.43 4.86 -6.59
N ILE A 22 -17.52 3.88 -6.63
CA ILE A 22 -16.08 4.09 -6.57
C ILE A 22 -15.54 4.21 -7.98
N ARG A 23 -15.14 5.43 -8.36
CA ARG A 23 -14.50 5.66 -9.66
C ARG A 23 -13.07 5.14 -9.67
N ARG A 24 -12.75 4.32 -10.67
CA ARG A 24 -11.38 3.94 -10.96
C ARG A 24 -10.65 5.09 -11.66
N MET A 25 -9.40 5.29 -11.26
CA MET A 25 -8.47 6.22 -11.92
C MET A 25 -7.68 5.45 -12.98
N ASP A 26 -7.57 6.01 -14.18
CA ASP A 26 -6.72 5.44 -15.22
C ASP A 26 -5.26 5.54 -14.82
N TRP A 27 -4.56 4.40 -14.81
CA TRP A 27 -3.16 4.32 -14.40
C TRP A 27 -2.30 3.76 -15.53
N PRO A 28 -1.16 4.38 -15.86
CA PRO A 28 -0.25 3.85 -16.87
C PRO A 28 0.34 2.50 -16.46
N ALA A 29 0.52 1.61 -17.44
CA ALA A 29 1.17 0.33 -17.21
C ALA A 29 2.64 0.54 -16.81
N ARG A 30 3.11 -0.24 -15.82
CA ARG A 30 4.49 -0.21 -15.29
C ARG A 30 4.87 1.07 -14.53
N SER A 31 3.89 1.75 -13.96
CA SER A 31 4.11 2.91 -13.08
C SER A 31 3.98 2.55 -11.59
N SER A 32 4.73 1.54 -11.18
CA SER A 32 4.85 1.11 -9.76
C SER A 32 5.48 2.21 -8.90
N ASP A 33 6.45 2.92 -9.47
CA ASP A 33 7.13 4.09 -8.90
C ASP A 33 6.21 5.27 -8.59
N LEU A 34 5.00 5.28 -9.14
CA LEU A 34 4.03 6.35 -8.92
C LEU A 34 2.94 5.94 -7.90
N ASN A 35 2.94 4.70 -7.37
CA ASN A 35 1.91 4.24 -6.45
C ASN A 35 2.20 4.64 -4.99
N PRO A 36 1.40 5.52 -4.36
CA PRO A 36 1.59 5.93 -2.96
C PRO A 36 1.64 4.75 -1.98
N ILE A 37 0.88 3.68 -2.28
CA ILE A 37 0.82 2.48 -1.45
C ILE A 37 2.15 1.73 -1.48
N GLU A 38 2.81 1.66 -2.64
CA GLU A 38 4.12 1.01 -2.76
C GLU A 38 5.19 1.78 -1.98
N HIS A 39 5.20 3.12 -2.09
CA HIS A 39 6.12 3.98 -1.32
C HIS A 39 5.94 3.82 0.20
N VAL A 40 4.69 3.79 0.67
CA VAL A 40 4.38 3.56 2.09
C VAL A 40 4.83 2.17 2.53
N CYS A 41 4.53 1.12 1.74
CA CYS A 41 4.96 -0.25 2.05
C CYS A 41 6.48 -0.38 2.12
N ASP A 42 7.20 0.28 1.22
CA ASP A 42 8.66 0.28 1.17
C ASP A 42 9.29 1.03 2.36
N ALA A 43 8.70 2.17 2.77
CA ALA A 43 9.11 2.87 4.00
C ALA A 43 8.95 2.00 5.25
N VAL A 44 7.79 1.35 5.41
CA VAL A 44 7.54 0.42 6.53
C VAL A 44 8.46 -0.80 6.46
N GLY A 45 8.66 -1.37 5.27
CA GLY A 45 9.55 -2.51 5.05
C GLY A 45 10.99 -2.22 5.45
N ARG A 46 11.52 -1.04 5.12
CA ARG A 46 12.83 -0.57 5.58
C ARG A 46 12.91 -0.41 7.10
N ALA A 47 11.89 0.19 7.71
CA ALA A 47 11.86 0.38 9.16
C ALA A 47 11.89 -0.96 9.91
N ILE A 48 11.13 -1.94 9.41
CA ILE A 48 11.12 -3.31 9.93
C ILE A 48 12.47 -4.00 9.72
N ALA A 49 13.07 -3.90 8.52
CA ALA A 49 14.36 -4.54 8.22
C ALA A 49 15.50 -4.04 9.11
N ASN A 50 15.41 -2.79 9.60
CA ASN A 50 16.40 -2.19 10.48
C ASN A 50 16.18 -2.50 11.98
N ARG A 51 15.10 -3.19 12.36
CA ARG A 51 14.85 -3.55 13.77
C ARG A 51 15.76 -4.68 14.25
N ASN A 52 16.22 -4.53 15.50
CA ASN A 52 16.98 -5.54 16.22
C ASN A 52 16.36 -5.74 17.61
N PRO A 53 15.98 -6.97 18.03
CA PRO A 53 16.10 -8.24 17.31
C PRO A 53 15.12 -8.37 16.13
N SER A 54 15.50 -9.21 15.17
CA SER A 54 14.62 -9.62 14.06
C SER A 54 13.37 -10.28 14.60
N GLN A 55 12.22 -10.00 14.00
CA GLN A 55 10.96 -10.68 14.35
C GLN A 55 11.07 -12.17 14.03
N ARG A 56 10.64 -13.04 14.94
CA ARG A 56 10.70 -14.50 14.77
C ARG A 56 9.34 -15.13 14.56
N THR A 57 8.27 -14.40 14.84
CA THR A 57 6.89 -14.88 14.69
C THR A 57 6.05 -13.98 13.81
N ILE A 58 5.02 -14.57 13.20
CA ILE A 58 4.02 -13.82 12.41
C ILE A 58 3.31 -12.77 13.28
N GLN A 59 3.08 -13.06 14.56
CA GLN A 59 2.41 -12.12 15.47
C GLN A 59 3.28 -10.89 15.76
N GLU A 60 4.58 -11.08 15.98
CA GLU A 60 5.54 -9.98 16.11
C GLU A 60 5.64 -9.16 14.81
N MET A 61 5.68 -9.83 13.65
CA MET A 61 5.66 -9.15 12.35
C MET A 61 4.42 -8.28 12.17
N LYS A 62 3.21 -8.83 12.42
CA LYS A 62 1.95 -8.07 12.36
C LYS A 62 1.95 -6.87 13.29
N THR A 63 2.35 -7.08 14.54
CA THR A 63 2.38 -6.01 15.57
C THR A 63 3.35 -4.91 15.17
N THR A 64 4.53 -5.29 14.68
CA THR A 64 5.53 -4.32 14.26
C THR A 64 5.09 -3.57 13.01
N TRP A 65 4.47 -4.24 12.04
CA TRP A 65 3.96 -3.59 10.83
C TRP A 65 2.98 -2.48 11.19
N LEU A 66 2.03 -2.75 12.09
CA LEU A 66 1.08 -1.76 12.57
C LEU A 66 1.78 -0.60 13.28
N ASN A 67 2.75 -0.90 14.15
CA ASN A 67 3.49 0.14 14.88
C ASN A 67 4.33 1.04 13.97
N GLU A 68 4.99 0.47 12.96
CA GLU A 68 5.80 1.26 12.01
C GLU A 68 4.90 2.08 11.08
N PHE A 69 3.78 1.51 10.65
CA PHE A 69 2.80 2.23 9.84
C PHE A 69 2.19 3.42 10.60
N ASP A 70 1.85 3.26 11.87
CA ASP A 70 1.29 4.34 12.72
C ASP A 70 2.29 5.48 12.97
N GLN A 71 3.59 5.18 12.94
CA GLN A 71 4.66 6.16 13.12
C GLN A 71 5.01 6.94 11.84
N LEU A 72 4.40 6.63 10.70
CA LEU A 72 4.70 7.35 9.46
C LEU A 72 4.24 8.82 9.54
N PRO A 73 5.11 9.78 9.19
CA PRO A 73 4.73 11.19 9.16
C PRO A 73 3.58 11.43 8.17
N GLN A 74 2.52 12.12 8.62
CA GLN A 74 1.41 12.51 7.74
C GLN A 74 1.88 13.38 6.57
N GLU A 75 2.92 14.20 6.76
CA GLU A 75 3.53 14.99 5.68
C GLU A 75 4.06 14.11 4.55
N MET A 76 4.65 12.95 4.87
CA MET A 76 5.11 12.00 3.87
C MET A 76 3.93 11.46 3.05
N ILE A 77 2.83 11.10 3.71
CA ILE A 77 1.62 10.59 3.06
C ILE A 77 1.01 11.68 2.17
N ASN A 78 0.92 12.92 2.66
CA ASN A 78 0.37 14.04 1.90
C ASN A 78 1.20 14.35 0.64
N CYS A 79 2.53 14.26 0.71
CA CYS A 79 3.40 14.42 -0.47
C CYS A 79 3.18 13.34 -1.54
N LEU A 80 2.68 12.16 -1.18
CA LEU A 80 2.42 11.07 -2.12
C LEU A 80 1.05 11.18 -2.79
N ILE A 81 0.11 11.92 -2.19
CA ILE A 81 -1.29 12.04 -2.67
C ILE A 81 -1.55 13.41 -3.33
N SER A 82 -0.64 14.38 -3.18
CA SER A 82 -0.76 15.74 -3.71
C SER A 82 -0.60 15.84 -5.23
#